data_AF-A0A5C7QKW4-F1
#
_entry.id   AF-A0A5C7QKW4-F1
#
_cell.length_a   1.000
_cell.length_b   1.000
_cell.length_c   1.000
_cell.angle_alpha   90.00
_cell.angle_beta   90.00
_cell.angle_gamma   90.00
#
_symmetry.space_group_name_H-M   'P 1'
#
loop_
_entity.id
_entity.type
_entity.pdbx_description
1 polymer ?
#
loop_
_entity_poly.entity_id
_entity_poly.type
_entity_poly.pdbx_seq_one_letter_code
_entity_poly.pdbx_strand_id
1 'polypeptide(L)'
;MLLDEFHHAEGNIVRISALQASRFAKEIADDFNPIHNPDAQRFCVPGDLLFSLVLAKYGISPKMSFIFKGMVGDNDPLDFSPTDAPAFDISNGADKVYLRVEREGEVLKNPALAEILSRNYVAFSGHNYPYTIQPLLTSQNVMLNPERPLVIYERMLFELATLDL
;
A
#
# COMPACT_ATOMS: atom_id res chain seq x y z
N MET A 1 10.33 14.83 2.04
CA MET A 1 10.11 13.79 1.00
C MET A 1 8.61 13.57 0.85
N LEU A 2 8.13 13.10 -0.30
CA LEU A 2 6.69 12.96 -0.59
C LEU A 2 5.89 12.33 0.56
N LEU A 3 6.42 11.27 1.17
CA LEU A 3 5.69 10.47 2.16
C LEU A 3 5.67 11.09 3.58
N ASP A 4 6.49 12.10 3.85
CA ASP A 4 6.66 12.66 5.20
C ASP A 4 5.37 13.32 5.71
N GLU A 5 4.51 13.82 4.82
CA GLU A 5 3.24 14.44 5.20
C GLU A 5 2.14 13.40 5.52
N PHE A 6 2.33 12.15 5.12
CA PHE A 6 1.29 11.12 5.16
C PHE A 6 1.45 10.11 6.31
N HIS A 7 2.42 10.33 7.20
CA HIS A 7 2.59 9.51 8.39
C HIS A 7 3.27 10.29 9.52
N HIS A 8 3.23 9.75 10.72
CA HIS A 8 4.06 10.17 11.85
C HIS A 8 4.94 9.00 12.27
N ALA A 9 6.20 9.27 12.60
CA ALA A 9 7.16 8.24 12.99
C ALA A 9 7.79 8.55 14.35
N GLU A 10 7.77 7.58 15.25
CA GLU A 10 8.44 7.62 16.55
C GLU A 10 9.34 6.40 16.68
N GLY A 11 10.64 6.59 16.43
CA GLY A 11 11.58 5.48 16.28
C GLY A 11 11.19 4.60 15.09
N ASN A 12 10.96 3.31 15.34
CA ASN A 12 10.56 2.35 14.31
C ASN A 12 9.04 2.26 14.13
N ILE A 13 8.26 2.92 14.98
CA ILE A 13 6.80 2.86 14.92
C ILE A 13 6.28 3.97 14.02
N VAL A 14 5.51 3.59 13.01
CA VAL A 14 4.78 4.50 12.14
C VAL A 14 3.31 4.49 12.52
N ARG A 15 2.68 5.66 12.51
CA ARG A 15 1.23 5.83 12.62
C ARG A 15 0.73 6.69 11.48
N ILE A 16 -0.46 6.37 11.00
CA ILE A 16 -1.10 7.08 9.90
C ILE A 16 -2.48 7.48 10.38
N SER A 17 -2.71 8.79 10.48
CA SER A 17 -4.04 9.29 10.82
C SER A 17 -5.01 9.11 9.66
N ALA A 18 -6.31 9.06 9.95
CA ALA A 18 -7.33 8.94 8.93
C ALA A 18 -7.32 10.11 7.92
N LEU A 19 -6.97 11.31 8.39
CA LEU A 19 -6.77 12.49 7.53
C LEU A 19 -5.58 12.32 6.59
N GLN A 20 -4.43 11.87 7.10
CA GLN A 20 -3.24 11.62 6.29
C GLN A 20 -3.51 10.56 5.22
N ALA A 21 -4.14 9.45 5.62
CA ALA A 21 -4.50 8.37 4.71
C ALA A 21 -5.47 8.83 3.62
N SER A 22 -6.51 9.59 3.98
CA SER A 22 -7.50 10.10 3.04
C SER A 22 -6.89 11.09 2.04
N ARG A 23 -5.99 11.96 2.51
CA ARG A 23 -5.24 12.88 1.65
C ARG A 23 -4.35 12.11 0.68
N PHE A 24 -3.60 11.11 1.15
CA PHE A 24 -2.79 10.27 0.25
C PHE A 24 -3.64 9.60 -0.82
N ALA A 25 -4.76 8.98 -0.43
CA ALA A 25 -5.67 8.30 -1.35
C ALA A 25 -6.13 9.25 -2.47
N LYS A 26 -6.60 10.44 -2.11
CA LYS A 26 -7.19 11.40 -3.06
C LYS A 26 -6.17 12.19 -3.87
N GLU A 27 -5.10 12.66 -3.23
CA GLU A 27 -4.13 13.59 -3.83
C GLU A 27 -3.02 12.84 -4.58
N ILE A 28 -2.70 11.60 -4.19
CA ILE A 28 -1.57 10.83 -4.74
C ILE A 28 -2.04 9.59 -5.51
N ALA A 29 -3.00 8.84 -4.96
CA ALA A 29 -3.48 7.59 -5.56
C ALA A 29 -4.68 7.73 -6.50
N ASP A 30 -5.29 8.92 -6.56
CA ASP A 30 -6.54 9.13 -7.29
C ASP A 30 -7.64 8.11 -6.88
N ASP A 31 -7.59 7.65 -5.62
CA ASP A 31 -8.50 6.67 -5.04
C ASP A 31 -9.55 7.35 -4.16
N PHE A 32 -10.79 7.35 -4.66
CA PHE A 32 -11.96 7.92 -4.00
C PHE A 32 -12.86 6.87 -3.33
N ASN A 33 -12.35 5.65 -3.10
CA ASN A 33 -13.09 4.62 -2.39
C ASN A 33 -13.49 5.13 -0.99
N PRO A 34 -14.79 5.11 -0.62
CA PRO A 34 -15.26 5.67 0.64
C PRO A 34 -14.62 5.08 1.90
N ILE A 35 -14.02 3.88 1.84
CA ILE A 35 -13.30 3.29 2.98
C ILE A 35 -12.09 4.14 3.41
N HIS A 36 -11.60 5.03 2.55
CA HIS A 36 -10.50 5.96 2.85
C HIS A 36 -11.00 7.31 3.37
N ASN A 37 -12.31 7.50 3.56
CA ASN A 37 -12.83 8.73 4.18
C ASN A 37 -12.63 8.69 5.70
N PRO A 38 -12.20 9.80 6.33
CA PRO A 38 -11.88 9.81 7.77
C PRO A 38 -13.04 9.40 8.68
N ASP A 39 -14.28 9.61 8.23
CA ASP A 39 -15.53 9.32 8.94
C ASP A 39 -16.17 7.99 8.52
N ALA A 40 -15.51 7.20 7.68
CA ALA A 40 -16.05 5.92 7.22
C ALA A 40 -16.21 4.94 8.39
N GLN A 41 -17.37 4.28 8.47
CA GLN A 41 -17.65 3.26 9.49
C GLN A 41 -16.61 2.13 9.49
N ARG A 42 -16.06 1.82 8.30
CA ARG A 42 -14.94 0.88 8.11
C ARG A 42 -13.78 1.59 7.44
N PHE A 43 -13.23 2.58 8.14
CA PHE A 43 -12.02 3.26 7.69
C PHE A 43 -10.87 2.27 7.52
N CYS A 44 -10.09 2.44 6.44
CA CYS A 44 -8.87 1.70 6.18
C CYS A 44 -7.82 2.64 5.58
N VAL A 45 -6.58 2.53 6.03
CA VAL A 45 -5.43 3.16 5.36
C VAL A 45 -5.22 2.50 3.98
N PRO A 46 -4.93 3.27 2.92
CA PRO A 46 -4.62 2.72 1.60
C PRO A 46 -3.43 1.76 1.63
N GLY A 47 -3.58 0.59 0.99
CA GLY A 47 -2.47 -0.36 0.82
C GLY A 47 -1.30 0.22 0.04
N ASP A 48 -1.59 1.14 -0.89
CA ASP A 48 -0.61 1.89 -1.68
C ASP A 48 0.30 2.79 -0.83
N LEU A 49 -0.21 3.31 0.30
CA LEU A 49 0.61 4.06 1.25
C LEU A 49 1.56 3.12 1.99
N LEU A 50 1.10 1.94 2.41
CA LEU A 50 1.97 0.93 3.04
C LEU A 50 3.05 0.46 2.07
N PHE A 51 2.68 0.19 0.81
CA PHE A 51 3.61 -0.13 -0.27
C PHE A 51 4.69 0.95 -0.42
N SER A 52 4.28 2.21 -0.55
CA SER A 52 5.19 3.34 -0.72
C SER A 52 6.14 3.51 0.47
N LEU A 53 5.64 3.35 1.70
CA LEU A 53 6.44 3.40 2.93
C LEU A 53 7.45 2.25 3.00
N VAL A 54 7.09 1.04 2.55
CA VAL A 54 8.02 -0.08 2.48
C VAL A 54 9.17 0.22 1.50
N LEU A 55 8.87 0.72 0.30
CA LEU A 55 9.92 1.07 -0.66
C LEU A 55 10.85 2.16 -0.12
N ALA A 56 10.29 3.18 0.54
CA ALA A 56 11.06 4.28 1.11
C ALA A 56 11.97 3.83 2.28
N LYS A 57 11.53 2.89 3.11
CA LYS A 57 12.28 2.46 4.31
C LYS A 57 13.21 1.28 4.07
N TYR A 58 12.80 0.32 3.24
CA TYR A 58 13.54 -0.92 3.01
C TYR A 58 14.29 -0.96 1.68
N GLY A 59 14.05 0.00 0.78
CA GLY A 59 14.59 0.01 -0.57
C GLY A 59 13.82 -0.92 -1.51
N ILE A 60 14.35 -1.05 -2.73
CA ILE A 60 13.73 -1.83 -3.80
C ILE A 60 14.60 -3.04 -4.12
N SER A 61 13.97 -4.20 -4.29
CA SER A 61 14.59 -5.38 -4.90
C SER A 61 13.97 -5.66 -6.27
N PRO A 62 14.66 -6.34 -7.20
CA PRO A 62 14.14 -6.64 -8.53
C PRO A 62 12.77 -7.34 -8.52
N LYS A 63 12.53 -8.23 -7.54
CA LYS A 63 11.23 -8.85 -7.31
C LYS A 63 10.75 -8.51 -5.91
N MET A 64 9.52 -8.01 -5.81
CA MET A 64 8.88 -7.79 -4.52
C MET A 64 7.40 -8.17 -4.58
N SER A 65 6.93 -8.82 -3.52
CA SER A 65 5.55 -9.21 -3.29
C SER A 65 5.06 -8.64 -1.97
N PHE A 66 3.86 -8.09 -1.99
CA PHE A 66 3.21 -7.39 -0.90
C PHE A 66 1.87 -8.09 -0.65
N ILE A 67 1.75 -8.73 0.50
CA ILE A 67 0.60 -9.58 0.83
C ILE A 67 -0.15 -8.93 1.99
N PHE A 68 -1.30 -8.34 1.70
CA PHE A 68 -2.12 -7.64 2.70
C PHE A 68 -2.88 -8.66 3.55
N LYS A 69 -2.60 -8.68 4.85
CA LYS A 69 -3.14 -9.63 5.83
C LYS A 69 -4.22 -9.03 6.73
N GLY A 70 -4.33 -7.71 6.79
CA GLY A 70 -5.35 -7.05 7.59
C GLY A 70 -5.52 -5.58 7.25
N MET A 71 -6.66 -5.01 7.65
CA MET A 71 -6.93 -3.58 7.53
C MET A 71 -6.18 -2.82 8.62
N VAL A 72 -5.50 -1.75 8.22
CA VAL A 72 -4.88 -0.75 9.09
C VAL A 72 -5.89 0.36 9.35
N GLY A 73 -6.24 0.57 10.61
CA GLY A 73 -7.16 1.62 11.06
C GLY A 73 -6.48 2.95 11.35
N ASP A 74 -7.27 3.89 11.86
CA ASP A 74 -6.80 5.21 12.24
C ASP A 74 -5.77 5.11 13.37
N ASN A 75 -4.54 5.58 13.10
CA ASN A 75 -3.43 5.59 14.05
C ASN A 75 -3.04 4.20 14.61
N ASP A 76 -3.39 3.11 13.94
CA ASP A 76 -2.85 1.79 14.28
C ASP A 76 -1.31 1.84 14.25
N PRO A 77 -0.61 1.28 15.25
CA PRO A 77 0.85 1.24 15.22
C PRO A 77 1.31 0.28 14.13
N LEU A 78 2.36 0.66 13.40
CA LEU A 78 3.01 -0.14 12.39
C LEU A 78 4.51 -0.24 12.71
N ASP A 79 4.98 -1.43 13.01
CA ASP A 79 6.40 -1.69 13.25
C ASP A 79 7.15 -1.78 11.93
N PHE A 80 7.98 -0.75 11.69
CA PHE A 80 8.89 -0.64 10.56
C PHE A 80 10.36 -0.83 10.99
N SER A 81 10.60 -1.75 11.93
CA SER A 81 11.95 -2.06 12.38
C SER A 81 12.86 -2.46 11.19
N PRO A 82 14.12 -2.00 11.17
CA PRO A 82 15.06 -2.31 10.08
C PRO A 82 15.27 -3.82 9.92
N THR A 83 15.32 -4.29 8.67
CA THR A 83 15.63 -5.68 8.37
C THR A 83 16.19 -5.81 6.95
N ASP A 84 17.13 -6.74 6.78
CA ASP A 84 17.67 -7.17 5.49
C ASP A 84 17.14 -8.56 5.08
N ALA A 85 16.15 -9.09 5.81
CA ALA A 85 15.56 -10.40 5.53
C ALA A 85 14.87 -10.45 4.15
N PRO A 86 14.85 -11.61 3.49
CA PRO A 86 14.12 -11.81 2.22
C PRO A 86 12.60 -11.83 2.40
N ALA A 87 12.11 -12.04 3.62
CA ALA A 87 10.70 -11.92 3.96
C ALA A 87 10.54 -11.31 5.36
N PHE A 88 9.57 -10.42 5.53
CA PHE A 88 9.29 -9.76 6.81
C PHE A 88 7.84 -9.26 6.88
N ASP A 89 7.38 -8.96 8.09
CA ASP A 89 6.01 -8.54 8.36
C ASP A 89 5.99 -7.12 8.95
N ILE A 90 5.03 -6.31 8.50
CA ILE A 90 4.62 -5.07 9.15
C ILE A 90 3.42 -5.41 10.04
N SER A 91 3.58 -5.22 11.34
CA SER A 91 2.61 -5.61 12.36
C SER A 91 2.34 -4.47 13.34
N ASN A 92 1.42 -4.68 14.27
CA ASN A 92 1.21 -3.79 15.42
C ASN A 92 2.30 -3.88 16.51
N GLY A 93 3.36 -4.68 16.29
CA GLY A 93 4.39 -4.97 17.29
C GLY A 93 3.99 -6.05 18.31
N ALA A 94 2.81 -6.67 18.15
CA ALA A 94 2.33 -7.75 19.02
C ALA A 94 1.91 -8.97 18.19
N ASP A 95 0.66 -9.02 17.75
CA ASP A 95 0.00 -10.22 17.24
C ASP A 95 -0.67 -10.04 15.85
N LYS A 96 -0.90 -8.80 15.43
CA LYS A 96 -1.63 -8.51 14.19
C LYS A 96 -0.67 -8.11 13.08
N VAL A 97 -0.57 -8.97 12.07
CA VAL A 97 0.15 -8.69 10.83
C VAL A 97 -0.77 -7.98 9.85
N TYR A 98 -0.31 -6.84 9.31
CA TYR A 98 -1.02 -6.05 8.31
C TYR A 98 -0.53 -6.32 6.90
N LEU A 99 0.78 -6.45 6.74
CA LEU A 99 1.43 -6.61 5.45
C LEU A 99 2.60 -7.57 5.60
N ARG A 100 2.66 -8.60 4.79
CA ARG A 100 3.88 -9.39 4.56
C ARG A 100 4.57 -8.89 3.30
N VAL A 101 5.87 -8.69 3.39
CA VAL A 101 6.73 -8.35 2.26
C VAL A 101 7.67 -9.51 2.00
N GLU A 102 7.75 -9.91 0.73
CA GLU A 102 8.73 -10.88 0.23
C GLU A 102 9.55 -10.18 -0.87
N ARG A 103 10.87 -10.35 -0.86
CA ARG A 103 11.78 -9.74 -1.82
C ARG A 103 12.89 -10.69 -2.25
N GLU A 104 13.32 -10.54 -3.50
CA GLU A 104 14.42 -11.33 -4.08
C GLU A 104 15.32 -10.42 -4.93
N GLY A 105 16.64 -10.66 -4.81
CA GLY A 105 17.69 -9.89 -5.47
C GLY A 105 18.28 -8.79 -4.59
N GLU A 106 19.26 -8.07 -5.12
CA GLU A 106 19.97 -7.03 -4.39
C GLU A 106 19.04 -5.87 -4.00
N VAL A 107 19.25 -5.32 -2.80
CA VAL A 107 18.48 -4.20 -2.28
C VAL A 107 19.12 -2.89 -2.74
N LEU A 108 18.44 -2.17 -3.62
CA LEU A 108 18.81 -0.82 -4.02
C LEU A 108 18.15 0.21 -3.09
N LYS A 109 18.96 0.88 -2.29
CA LYS A 109 18.52 2.01 -1.46
C LYS A 109 18.64 3.32 -2.24
N ASN A 110 17.62 3.63 -3.03
CA ASN A 110 17.53 4.87 -3.81
C ASN A 110 16.18 5.56 -3.57
N PRO A 111 16.13 6.59 -2.71
CA PRO A 111 14.88 7.29 -2.39
C PRO A 111 14.17 7.91 -3.60
N ALA A 112 14.93 8.38 -4.61
CA ALA A 112 14.35 8.97 -5.82
C ALA A 112 13.64 7.90 -6.66
N LEU A 113 14.27 6.73 -6.85
CA LEU A 113 13.63 5.61 -7.53
C LEU A 113 12.42 5.08 -6.73
N ALA A 114 12.52 4.99 -5.40
CA ALA A 114 11.39 4.61 -4.54
C ALA A 114 10.21 5.56 -4.71
N GLU A 115 10.45 6.87 -4.77
CA GLU A 115 9.40 7.85 -5.02
C GLU A 115 8.80 7.71 -6.43
N ILE A 116 9.63 7.56 -7.47
CA ILE A 116 9.16 7.39 -8.85
C ILE A 116 8.30 6.12 -8.99
N LEU A 117 8.78 4.99 -8.48
CA LEU A 117 8.06 3.72 -8.54
C LEU A 117 6.76 3.81 -7.75
N SER A 118 6.79 4.43 -6.56
CA SER A 118 5.59 4.67 -5.76
C SER A 118 4.57 5.49 -6.55
N ARG A 119 4.95 6.66 -7.08
CA ARG A 119 4.02 7.52 -7.85
C ARG A 119 3.43 6.82 -9.07
N ASN A 120 4.26 6.14 -9.85
CA ASN A 120 3.80 5.49 -11.08
C ASN A 120 2.90 4.30 -10.79
N TYR A 121 3.25 3.48 -9.79
CA TYR A 121 2.43 2.35 -9.40
C TYR A 121 1.09 2.82 -8.82
N VAL A 122 1.15 3.77 -7.89
CA VAL A 122 -0.01 4.28 -7.15
C VAL A 122 -0.97 5.06 -8.05
N ALA A 123 -0.47 5.78 -9.05
CA ALA A 123 -1.31 6.41 -10.07
C ALA A 123 -2.11 5.38 -10.91
N PHE A 124 -1.57 4.17 -11.09
CA PHE A 124 -2.25 3.10 -11.82
C PHE A 124 -3.21 2.29 -10.93
N SER A 125 -2.88 2.08 -9.66
CA SER A 125 -3.65 1.22 -8.76
C SER A 125 -5.08 1.73 -8.53
N GLY A 126 -5.27 3.04 -8.37
CA GLY A 126 -6.59 3.67 -8.22
C GLY A 126 -7.51 3.47 -9.43
N HIS A 127 -6.94 3.24 -10.61
CA HIS A 127 -7.68 3.01 -11.86
C HIS A 127 -8.04 1.54 -12.11
N ASN A 128 -7.47 0.60 -11.35
CA ASN A 128 -7.63 -0.83 -11.62
C ASN A 128 -9.10 -1.30 -11.49
N TYR A 129 -9.81 -0.82 -10.47
CA TYR A 129 -11.23 -1.17 -10.33
C TYR A 129 -12.13 -0.57 -11.44
N PRO A 130 -12.21 0.77 -11.62
CA PRO A 130 -13.15 1.37 -12.58
C PRO A 130 -12.86 1.03 -14.04
N TYR A 131 -11.58 0.87 -14.41
CA TYR A 131 -11.19 0.70 -15.82
C TYR A 131 -10.79 -0.72 -16.21
N THR A 132 -10.52 -1.62 -15.25
CA THR A 132 -10.16 -3.02 -15.56
C THR A 132 -11.19 -4.01 -15.02
N ILE A 133 -11.43 -4.00 -13.70
CA ILE A 133 -12.30 -4.99 -13.05
C ILE A 133 -13.77 -4.77 -13.40
N GLN A 134 -14.27 -3.53 -13.33
CA GLN A 134 -15.67 -3.24 -13.63
C GLN A 134 -16.06 -3.60 -15.08
N PRO A 135 -15.27 -3.25 -16.12
CA PRO A 135 -15.55 -3.70 -17.48
C PRO A 135 -15.52 -5.23 -17.65
N LEU A 136 -14.57 -5.91 -17.00
CA LEU A 136 -14.48 -7.37 -17.03
C LEU A 136 -15.73 -8.03 -16.44
N LEU A 137 -16.13 -7.63 -15.22
CA LEU A 137 -17.33 -8.15 -14.57
C LEU A 137 -18.57 -7.91 -15.42
N THR A 138 -18.70 -6.70 -15.98
CA THR A 138 -19.80 -6.34 -16.89
C THR A 138 -19.83 -7.25 -18.12
N SER A 139 -18.68 -7.54 -18.74
CA SER A 139 -18.59 -8.43 -19.90
C SER A 139 -19.04 -9.87 -19.62
N GLN A 140 -18.91 -10.31 -18.35
CA GLN A 140 -19.32 -11.62 -17.88
C GLN A 140 -20.74 -11.62 -17.30
N ASN A 141 -21.46 -10.49 -17.38
CA ASN A 141 -22.77 -10.30 -16.75
C ASN A 141 -22.77 -10.60 -15.24
N VAL A 142 -21.66 -10.27 -14.57
CA VAL A 142 -21.48 -10.38 -13.12
C VAL A 142 -21.37 -8.98 -12.54
N MET A 143 -21.83 -8.80 -11.29
CA MET A 143 -21.66 -7.57 -10.52
C MET A 143 -21.18 -7.90 -9.11
N LEU A 144 -20.44 -6.98 -8.49
CA LEU A 144 -20.15 -7.06 -7.07
C LEU A 144 -21.44 -6.92 -6.27
N ASN A 145 -21.52 -7.61 -5.13
CA ASN A 145 -22.69 -7.53 -4.27
C ASN A 145 -22.85 -6.09 -3.75
N PRO A 146 -23.92 -5.36 -4.13
CA PRO A 146 -24.13 -3.98 -3.69
C PRO A 146 -24.43 -3.87 -2.18
N GLU A 147 -24.89 -4.95 -1.54
CA GLU A 147 -25.08 -4.99 -0.08
C GLU A 147 -23.75 -5.14 0.67
N ARG A 148 -22.70 -5.61 -0.01
CA ARG A 148 -21.34 -5.79 0.53
C ARG A 148 -20.29 -5.40 -0.52
N PRO A 149 -20.21 -4.11 -0.89
CA PRO A 149 -19.41 -3.65 -2.02
C PRO A 149 -17.93 -3.49 -1.62
N LEU A 150 -17.30 -4.56 -1.13
CA LEU A 150 -15.91 -4.54 -0.68
C LEU A 150 -15.06 -5.44 -1.57
N VAL A 151 -14.17 -4.80 -2.32
CA VAL A 151 -13.07 -5.47 -3.04
C VAL A 151 -11.78 -5.12 -2.34
N ILE A 152 -11.00 -6.13 -1.98
CA ILE A 152 -9.66 -5.96 -1.42
C ILE A 152 -8.70 -6.79 -2.27
N TYR A 153 -7.61 -6.17 -2.70
CA TYR A 153 -6.51 -6.90 -3.33
C TYR A 153 -5.69 -7.59 -2.23
N GLU A 154 -5.64 -8.92 -2.26
CA GLU A 154 -4.83 -9.68 -1.30
C GLU A 154 -3.33 -9.48 -1.55
N ARG A 155 -2.92 -9.31 -2.81
CA ARG A 155 -1.52 -9.29 -3.20
C ARG A 155 -1.23 -8.26 -4.28
N MET A 156 -0.10 -7.60 -4.12
CA MET A 156 0.60 -6.83 -5.14
C MET A 156 1.98 -7.45 -5.41
N LEU A 157 2.42 -7.46 -6.66
CA LEU A 157 3.71 -8.00 -7.09
C LEU A 157 4.26 -7.14 -8.21
N PHE A 158 5.58 -6.95 -8.22
CA PHE A 158 6.29 -6.53 -9.42
C PHE A 158 7.58 -7.34 -9.61
N GLU A 159 8.00 -7.43 -10.86
CA GLU A 159 9.31 -7.93 -11.28
C GLU A 159 9.90 -6.94 -12.29
N LEU A 160 11.07 -6.40 -11.98
CA LEU A 160 11.78 -5.41 -12.78
C LEU A 160 12.90 -6.08 -13.57
N ALA A 161 12.94 -5.85 -14.87
CA ALA A 161 14.01 -6.36 -15.73
C ALA A 161 15.35 -5.66 -15.47
N THR A 162 15.32 -4.36 -15.16
CA THR A 162 16.48 -3.54 -14.78
C THR A 162 16.09 -2.61 -13.64
N LEU A 163 17.07 -2.25 -12.80
CA LEU A 163 16.94 -1.18 -11.80
C LEU A 163 17.65 0.11 -12.22
N ASP A 164 18.28 0.10 -13.39
CA ASP A 164 18.88 1.27 -14.03
C ASP A 164 17.76 2.17 -14.57
N LEU A 165 17.71 3.43 -14.10
CA LEU A 165 16.86 4.51 -14.63
C LEU A 165 17.63 5.36 -15.63
#